data_AF-A0A2S8F889-F1
#
_entry.id   AF-A0A2S8F889-F1
#
_cell.length_a   1.000
_cell.length_b   1.000
_cell.length_c   1.000
_cell.angle_alpha   90.00
_cell.angle_beta   90.00
_cell.angle_gamma   90.00
#
_symmetry.space_group_name_H-M   'P 1'
#
loop_
_entity.id
_entity.type
_entity.pdbx_description
1 polymer ?
#
loop_
_entity_poly.entity_id
_entity_poly.type
_entity_poly.pdbx_seq_one_letter_code
_entity_poly.pdbx_strand_id
1 'polypeptide(L)'
;MPSSTLLRRTRGFTLVELLVVIAIIGVLIALLLPAVQQAREAARRMQCTNNLKQIGLAMHTYHDSRGCLPMAFSRSPFNSGSSLTGPGWSWAAMILPQIEQNNVFVGLRMNERHASDDPDIVKYSQTFITTYRCPSAPGGNLNDSIPSSSTAPAHAINTYKAVFGERSMQLTYDDDACSGLVSGACPHANNGMFGANSNVKFRDVTDGLSNTAMVGETAYGPNGTIDTDEGDLMDYNGSVWIGMTRNGASTSGSPTSYNLMSTLRGQARDGTLSIYRINGQSIYSFSSHHAGGAMFVFGDGSVGMIPETIDPAILAYIGQRDDHQVIPEY
;
A
#
# COMPACT_ATOMS: atom_id res chain seq x y z
N MET A 1 -37.64 -14.02 -73.98
CA MET A 1 -38.00 -13.11 -72.87
C MET A 1 -36.73 -12.42 -72.41
N PRO A 2 -36.60 -11.08 -72.47
CA PRO A 2 -35.40 -10.40 -72.01
C PRO A 2 -35.49 -10.14 -70.49
N SER A 3 -34.46 -10.52 -69.74
CA SER A 3 -34.30 -10.20 -68.32
C SER A 3 -33.95 -8.73 -68.15
N SER A 4 -34.80 -7.99 -67.44
CA SER A 4 -34.56 -6.59 -67.06
C SER A 4 -33.61 -6.50 -65.87
N THR A 5 -32.34 -6.17 -66.13
CA THR A 5 -31.34 -5.91 -65.10
C THR A 5 -31.56 -4.52 -64.51
N LEU A 6 -32.10 -4.42 -63.30
CA LEU A 6 -32.22 -3.15 -62.57
C LEU A 6 -30.83 -2.66 -62.15
N LEU A 7 -30.31 -1.63 -62.83
CA LEU A 7 -29.07 -0.95 -62.44
C LEU A 7 -29.26 -0.28 -61.08
N ARG A 8 -28.63 -0.86 -60.05
CA ARG A 8 -28.60 -0.31 -58.69
C ARG A 8 -27.76 0.98 -58.71
N ARG A 9 -28.44 2.13 -58.70
CA ARG A 9 -27.83 3.47 -58.65
C ARG A 9 -27.07 3.62 -57.32
N THR A 10 -25.76 3.46 -57.33
CA THR A 10 -24.91 3.78 -56.18
C THR A 10 -24.84 5.29 -56.05
N ARG A 11 -25.33 5.83 -54.92
CA ARG A 11 -25.09 7.24 -54.58
C ARG A 11 -23.64 7.36 -54.14
N GLY A 12 -22.84 8.13 -54.87
CA GLY A 12 -21.47 8.46 -54.48
C GLY A 12 -21.48 9.44 -53.31
N PHE A 13 -20.66 9.18 -52.30
CA PHE A 13 -20.44 10.10 -51.18
C PHE A 13 -19.61 11.28 -51.67
N THR A 14 -20.01 12.52 -51.35
CA THR A 14 -19.20 13.70 -51.66
C THR A 14 -18.06 13.83 -50.64
N LEU A 15 -16.94 14.39 -51.07
CA LEU A 15 -15.78 14.64 -50.22
C LEU A 15 -16.14 15.51 -48.99
N VAL A 16 -17.09 16.43 -49.16
CA VAL A 16 -17.60 17.30 -48.09
C VAL A 16 -18.39 16.50 -47.05
N GLU A 17 -19.28 15.60 -47.47
CA GLU A 17 -20.05 14.77 -46.53
C GLU A 17 -19.12 13.88 -45.69
N LEU A 18 -18.06 13.33 -46.28
CA LEU A 18 -17.08 12.54 -45.54
C LEU A 18 -16.33 13.40 -44.52
N LEU A 19 -15.89 14.61 -44.92
CA LEU A 19 -15.20 15.56 -44.05
C LEU A 19 -16.03 16.01 -42.85
N VAL A 20 -17.33 16.27 -43.05
CA VAL A 20 -18.23 16.66 -41.96
C VAL A 20 -18.40 15.52 -40.97
N VAL A 21 -18.56 14.28 -41.44
CA VAL A 21 -18.71 13.11 -40.56
C VAL A 21 -17.46 12.87 -39.72
N ILE A 22 -16.26 12.93 -40.32
CA ILE A 22 -15.02 12.77 -39.55
C ILE A 22 -14.81 13.93 -38.57
N ALA A 23 -15.21 15.16 -38.92
CA ALA A 23 -15.13 16.31 -38.01
C ALA A 23 -16.05 16.13 -36.80
N ILE A 24 -17.29 15.68 -37.00
CA ILE A 24 -18.24 15.40 -35.92
C ILE A 24 -17.71 14.26 -35.03
N ILE A 25 -17.26 13.15 -35.61
CA ILE A 25 -16.69 12.03 -34.85
C ILE A 25 -15.45 12.48 -34.07
N GLY A 26 -14.58 13.28 -34.67
CA GLY A 26 -13.39 13.84 -34.02
C GLY A 26 -13.74 14.69 -32.81
N VAL A 27 -14.72 15.58 -32.93
CA VAL A 27 -15.22 16.40 -31.81
C VAL A 27 -15.85 15.54 -30.72
N LEU A 28 -16.68 14.56 -31.08
CA LEU A 28 -17.30 13.64 -30.11
C LEU A 28 -16.24 12.84 -29.34
N ILE A 29 -15.24 12.28 -30.02
CA ILE A 29 -14.15 11.54 -29.36
C ILE A 29 -13.33 12.47 -28.46
N ALA A 30 -13.01 13.69 -28.92
CA ALA A 30 -12.26 14.67 -28.14
C ALA A 30 -12.98 15.06 -26.84
N LEU A 31 -14.31 15.12 -26.86
CA LEU A 31 -15.12 15.42 -25.67
C LEU A 31 -15.34 14.19 -24.77
N LEU A 32 -15.44 12.99 -25.35
CA LEU A 32 -15.70 11.76 -24.61
C LEU A 32 -14.45 11.16 -23.96
N LEU A 33 -13.27 11.27 -24.59
CA LEU A 33 -12.06 10.62 -24.08
C LEU A 33 -11.67 11.11 -22.67
N PRO A 34 -11.62 12.42 -22.36
CA PRO A 34 -11.31 12.88 -21.00
C PRO A 34 -12.34 12.39 -19.97
N ALA A 35 -13.63 12.42 -20.34
CA ALA A 35 -14.71 11.98 -19.45
C ALA A 35 -14.63 10.47 -19.15
N VAL A 36 -14.36 9.64 -20.17
CA VAL A 36 -14.19 8.19 -19.97
C VAL A 36 -12.98 7.89 -19.08
N GLN A 37 -11.87 8.63 -19.21
CA GLN A 37 -10.71 8.41 -18.35
C GLN A 37 -10.98 8.80 -16.89
N GLN A 38 -11.66 9.93 -16.66
CA GLN A 38 -12.06 10.35 -15.31
C GLN A 38 -13.01 9.31 -14.68
N ALA A 39 -13.98 8.81 -15.43
CA ALA A 39 -14.91 7.78 -14.95
C ALA A 39 -14.18 6.47 -14.62
N ARG A 40 -13.23 6.04 -15.45
CA ARG A 40 -12.41 4.85 -15.18
C ARG A 40 -11.58 5.01 -13.92
N GLU A 41 -10.97 6.17 -13.72
CA GLU A 41 -10.15 6.42 -12.54
C GLU A 41 -10.99 6.48 -11.26
N ALA A 42 -12.18 7.10 -11.31
CA ALA A 42 -13.13 7.04 -10.21
C ALA A 42 -13.54 5.60 -9.87
N ALA A 43 -13.77 4.76 -10.89
CA ALA A 43 -14.07 3.33 -10.67
C ALA A 43 -12.90 2.57 -10.03
N ARG A 44 -11.65 2.82 -10.47
CA ARG A 44 -10.46 2.22 -9.84
C ARG A 44 -10.31 2.67 -8.38
N ARG A 45 -10.53 3.94 -8.08
CA ARG A 45 -10.52 4.47 -6.71
C ARG A 45 -11.60 3.83 -5.83
N MET A 46 -12.81 3.66 -6.36
CA MET A 46 -13.87 2.93 -5.64
C MET A 46 -13.46 1.48 -5.35
N GLN A 47 -12.75 0.82 -6.27
CA GLN A 47 -12.23 -0.51 -6.03
C GLN A 47 -11.15 -0.54 -4.94
N CYS A 48 -10.20 0.41 -4.92
CA CYS A 48 -9.19 0.47 -3.86
C CYS A 48 -9.83 0.83 -2.49
N THR A 49 -10.89 1.64 -2.48
CA THR A 49 -11.73 1.88 -1.30
C THR A 49 -12.39 0.59 -0.79
N ASN A 50 -12.96 -0.22 -1.69
CA ASN A 50 -13.58 -1.49 -1.32
C ASN A 50 -12.55 -2.52 -0.82
N ASN A 51 -11.37 -2.57 -1.41
CA ASN A 51 -10.26 -3.39 -0.93
C ASN A 51 -9.88 -3.01 0.52
N LEU A 52 -9.70 -1.72 0.80
CA LEU A 52 -9.43 -1.22 2.15
C LEU A 52 -10.57 -1.51 3.13
N LYS A 53 -11.84 -1.44 2.68
CA LYS A 53 -12.99 -1.86 3.49
C LYS A 53 -12.94 -3.35 3.84
N GLN A 54 -12.60 -4.22 2.89
CA GLN A 54 -12.42 -5.65 3.15
C GLN A 54 -11.27 -5.90 4.12
N ILE A 55 -10.14 -5.19 3.96
CA ILE A 55 -9.00 -5.28 4.89
C ILE A 55 -9.44 -4.83 6.29
N GLY A 56 -10.14 -3.69 6.43
CA GLY A 56 -10.66 -3.22 7.71
C GLY A 56 -11.56 -4.24 8.39
N LEU A 57 -12.53 -4.81 7.66
CA LEU A 57 -13.41 -5.85 8.18
C LEU A 57 -12.63 -7.12 8.61
N ALA A 58 -11.62 -7.50 7.83
CA ALA A 58 -10.74 -8.61 8.14
C ALA A 58 -9.93 -8.36 9.42
N MET A 59 -9.45 -7.14 9.65
CA MET A 59 -8.77 -6.74 10.89
C MET A 59 -9.69 -6.86 12.11
N HIS A 60 -10.94 -6.40 12.00
CA HIS A 60 -11.94 -6.55 13.07
C HIS A 60 -12.24 -8.02 13.36
N THR A 61 -12.46 -8.84 12.33
CA THR A 61 -12.71 -10.28 12.50
C THR A 61 -11.49 -11.00 13.09
N TYR A 62 -10.28 -10.60 12.72
CA TYR A 62 -9.06 -11.09 13.34
C TYR A 62 -9.02 -10.71 14.83
N HIS A 63 -9.25 -9.43 15.15
CA HIS A 63 -9.28 -8.94 16.53
C HIS A 63 -10.32 -9.69 17.38
N ASP A 64 -11.52 -9.93 16.87
CA ASP A 64 -12.58 -10.64 17.59
C ASP A 64 -12.18 -12.09 17.93
N SER A 65 -11.45 -12.75 17.03
CA SER A 65 -11.01 -14.14 17.23
C SER A 65 -9.71 -14.28 18.04
N ARG A 66 -8.83 -13.27 18.03
CA ARG A 66 -7.49 -13.32 18.65
C ARG A 66 -7.33 -12.43 19.88
N GLY A 67 -8.26 -11.50 20.11
CA GLY A 67 -8.24 -10.55 21.22
C GLY A 67 -7.23 -9.40 21.08
N CYS A 68 -6.63 -9.23 19.90
CA CYS A 68 -5.75 -8.14 19.52
C CYS A 68 -5.68 -8.03 17.99
N LEU A 69 -5.26 -6.87 17.48
CA LEU A 69 -4.95 -6.67 16.07
C LEU A 69 -3.76 -7.55 15.65
N PRO A 70 -3.67 -7.89 14.35
CA PRO A 70 -2.47 -8.55 13.87
C PRO A 70 -1.32 -7.56 13.97
N MET A 71 -0.21 -8.06 14.48
CA MET A 71 1.10 -7.45 14.37
C MET A 71 1.48 -7.15 12.92
N ALA A 72 2.22 -6.04 12.72
CA ALA A 72 2.70 -5.65 11.40
C ALA A 72 3.56 -6.76 10.76
N PHE A 73 4.40 -7.40 11.57
CA PHE A 73 5.06 -8.66 11.24
C PHE A 73 5.51 -9.45 12.47
N SER A 74 5.64 -10.77 12.29
CA SER A 74 6.16 -11.75 13.28
C SER A 74 7.65 -11.97 13.17
N ARG A 75 8.40 -11.13 13.88
CA ARG A 75 9.85 -11.24 13.90
C ARG A 75 10.29 -12.53 14.57
N SER A 76 11.13 -13.29 13.87
CA SER A 76 11.87 -14.43 14.41
C SER A 76 13.38 -14.20 14.31
N PRO A 77 14.17 -14.30 15.41
CA PRO A 77 13.73 -14.58 16.76
C PRO A 77 13.01 -13.36 17.39
N PHE A 78 12.09 -13.64 18.32
CA PHE A 78 11.26 -12.60 18.95
C PHE A 78 12.08 -11.55 19.74
N ASN A 79 13.28 -11.89 20.21
CA ASN A 79 14.08 -11.10 21.17
C ASN A 79 15.41 -10.51 20.61
N SER A 80 15.61 -10.40 19.29
CA SER A 80 16.80 -9.71 18.76
C SER A 80 16.66 -8.19 18.92
N GLY A 81 17.45 -7.56 19.81
CA GLY A 81 17.30 -6.14 20.14
C GLY A 81 17.44 -5.18 18.95
N SER A 82 18.31 -5.45 17.99
CA SER A 82 18.85 -4.37 17.14
C SER A 82 18.41 -4.33 15.69
N SER A 83 17.37 -5.07 15.27
CA SER A 83 16.93 -4.97 13.88
C SER A 83 15.45 -5.30 13.64
N LEU A 84 14.74 -4.43 12.89
CA LEU A 84 13.47 -4.73 12.22
C LEU A 84 13.72 -5.64 10.99
N THR A 85 14.58 -6.64 11.15
CA THR A 85 14.96 -7.57 10.09
C THR A 85 14.30 -8.92 10.32
N GLY A 86 14.04 -9.60 9.22
CA GLY A 86 13.34 -10.88 9.19
C GLY A 86 14.15 -12.09 9.67
N PRO A 87 13.58 -13.30 9.49
CA PRO A 87 12.31 -13.56 8.82
C PRO A 87 11.07 -13.26 9.70
N GLY A 88 9.92 -13.02 9.05
CA GLY A 88 8.64 -12.86 9.74
C GLY A 88 7.42 -12.67 8.86
N TRP A 89 6.30 -13.27 9.25
CA TRP A 89 5.01 -13.16 8.54
C TRP A 89 4.38 -11.78 8.74
N SER A 90 3.82 -11.17 7.69
CA SER A 90 3.15 -9.87 7.80
C SER A 90 1.74 -9.94 8.39
N TRP A 91 1.17 -8.78 8.73
CA TRP A 91 -0.26 -8.61 8.98
C TRP A 91 -1.14 -9.17 7.85
N ALA A 92 -0.73 -8.98 6.59
CA ALA A 92 -1.49 -9.39 5.41
C ALA A 92 -1.52 -10.92 5.27
N ALA A 93 -0.46 -11.61 5.66
CA ALA A 93 -0.46 -13.07 5.74
C ALA A 93 -1.39 -13.58 6.88
N MET A 94 -1.47 -12.85 7.99
CA MET A 94 -2.27 -13.23 9.16
C MET A 94 -3.78 -13.11 8.95
N ILE A 95 -4.23 -12.18 8.10
CA ILE A 95 -5.66 -11.96 7.83
C ILE A 95 -6.19 -12.74 6.62
N LEU A 96 -5.36 -13.56 5.95
CA LEU A 96 -5.77 -14.35 4.79
C LEU A 96 -7.08 -15.16 5.00
N PRO A 97 -7.30 -15.82 6.16
CA PRO A 97 -8.55 -16.53 6.39
C PRO A 97 -9.78 -15.62 6.36
N GLN A 98 -9.64 -14.38 6.82
CA GLN A 98 -10.71 -13.38 6.88
C GLN A 98 -11.03 -12.74 5.53
N ILE A 99 -10.17 -12.90 4.53
CA ILE A 99 -10.38 -12.45 3.14
C ILE A 99 -10.55 -13.63 2.16
N GLU A 100 -11.07 -14.76 2.65
CA GLU A 100 -11.39 -15.95 1.86
C GLU A 100 -10.17 -16.64 1.19
N GLN A 101 -8.95 -16.39 1.68
CA GLN A 101 -7.70 -16.98 1.18
C GLN A 101 -7.20 -18.15 2.05
N ASN A 102 -8.12 -18.99 2.55
CA ASN A 102 -7.80 -20.08 3.49
C ASN A 102 -6.83 -21.13 2.89
N ASN A 103 -6.95 -21.44 1.59
CA ASN A 103 -6.03 -22.38 0.92
C ASN A 103 -4.58 -21.89 0.97
N VAL A 104 -4.37 -20.59 0.72
CA VAL A 104 -3.05 -19.96 0.79
C VAL A 104 -2.54 -19.99 2.23
N PHE A 105 -3.37 -19.60 3.20
CA PHE A 105 -3.01 -19.59 4.62
C PHE A 105 -2.55 -20.95 5.14
N VAL A 106 -3.31 -22.02 4.87
CA VAL A 106 -2.95 -23.38 5.28
C VAL A 106 -1.65 -23.83 4.60
N GLY A 107 -1.46 -23.48 3.33
CA GLY A 107 -0.25 -23.78 2.56
C GLY A 107 1.03 -23.17 3.14
N LEU A 108 0.93 -21.98 3.75
CA LEU A 108 2.07 -21.27 4.34
C LEU A 108 2.59 -21.91 5.64
N ARG A 109 1.77 -22.72 6.33
CA ARG A 109 2.14 -23.41 7.60
C ARG A 109 2.81 -22.49 8.61
N MET A 110 2.19 -21.34 8.87
CA MET A 110 2.79 -20.22 9.63
C MET A 110 3.21 -20.57 11.07
N ASN A 111 2.63 -21.62 11.67
CA ASN A 111 2.99 -22.09 13.02
C ASN A 111 4.23 -23.00 13.03
N GLU A 112 4.64 -23.51 11.87
CA GLU A 112 5.71 -24.50 11.73
C GLU A 112 6.92 -23.96 10.97
N ARG A 113 6.72 -22.87 10.23
CA ARG A 113 7.71 -22.26 9.34
C ARG A 113 7.72 -20.74 9.48
N HIS A 114 8.81 -20.15 9.01
CA HIS A 114 8.93 -18.71 8.84
C HIS A 114 8.68 -18.34 7.39
N ALA A 115 8.36 -17.06 7.15
CA ALA A 115 8.38 -16.52 5.79
C ALA A 115 9.78 -16.73 5.18
N SER A 116 9.82 -17.33 4.00
CA SER A 116 11.05 -17.83 3.39
C SER A 116 10.92 -17.96 1.87
N ASP A 117 12.05 -18.09 1.21
CA ASP A 117 12.15 -18.31 -0.24
C ASP A 117 12.18 -19.80 -0.62
N ASP A 118 11.86 -20.68 0.33
CA ASP A 118 11.74 -22.12 0.09
C ASP A 118 10.67 -22.39 -0.98
N PRO A 119 10.92 -23.27 -1.98
CA PRO A 119 9.97 -23.54 -3.06
C PRO A 119 8.55 -23.92 -2.60
N ASP A 120 8.45 -24.58 -1.45
CA ASP A 120 7.18 -24.96 -0.81
C ASP A 120 6.35 -23.77 -0.34
N ILE A 121 7.00 -22.68 0.07
CA ILE A 121 6.35 -21.43 0.50
C ILE A 121 6.14 -20.51 -0.70
N VAL A 122 7.12 -20.45 -1.60
CA VAL A 122 7.10 -19.60 -2.79
C VAL A 122 5.83 -19.80 -3.61
N LYS A 123 5.43 -21.06 -3.85
CA LYS A 123 4.21 -21.39 -4.60
C LYS A 123 2.93 -20.76 -4.04
N TYR A 124 2.87 -20.52 -2.73
CA TYR A 124 1.74 -19.85 -2.08
C TYR A 124 1.96 -18.33 -1.99
N SER A 125 3.19 -17.89 -1.71
CA SER A 125 3.58 -16.48 -1.60
C SER A 125 3.40 -15.66 -2.88
N GLN A 126 3.39 -16.34 -4.03
CA GLN A 126 3.23 -15.74 -5.35
C GLN A 126 1.77 -15.70 -5.80
N THR A 127 0.82 -16.08 -4.93
CA THR A 127 -0.60 -16.02 -5.27
C THR A 127 -1.04 -14.57 -5.45
N PHE A 128 -1.68 -14.27 -6.58
CA PHE A 128 -2.32 -12.98 -6.81
C PHE A 128 -3.59 -12.87 -5.97
N ILE A 129 -3.62 -11.93 -5.04
CA ILE A 129 -4.78 -11.66 -4.18
C ILE A 129 -5.35 -10.30 -4.57
N THR A 130 -6.54 -10.30 -5.16
CA THR A 130 -7.17 -9.08 -5.70
C THR A 130 -7.37 -8.01 -4.63
N THR A 131 -7.71 -8.39 -3.39
CA THR A 131 -7.89 -7.46 -2.26
C THR A 131 -6.60 -6.71 -1.89
N TYR A 132 -5.42 -7.23 -2.22
CA TYR A 132 -4.13 -6.57 -1.96
C TYR A 132 -3.59 -5.76 -3.13
N ARG A 133 -4.34 -5.67 -4.24
CA ARG A 133 -3.91 -4.98 -5.45
C ARG A 133 -4.84 -3.83 -5.79
N CYS A 134 -4.31 -2.62 -5.79
CA CYS A 134 -4.99 -1.47 -6.36
C CYS A 134 -4.92 -1.55 -7.90
N PRO A 135 -6.04 -1.45 -8.65
CA PRO A 135 -6.04 -1.60 -10.10
C PRO A 135 -5.32 -0.48 -10.85
N SER A 136 -5.04 0.64 -10.19
CA SER A 136 -4.23 1.73 -10.75
C SER A 136 -2.72 1.46 -10.64
N ALA A 137 -2.29 0.46 -9.86
CA ALA A 137 -0.88 0.12 -9.74
C ALA A 137 -0.37 -0.61 -11.01
N PRO A 138 0.67 -0.10 -11.67
CA PRO A 138 1.31 -0.76 -12.81
C PRO A 138 2.07 -2.02 -12.37
N GLY A 139 2.51 -2.80 -13.35
CA GLY A 139 3.33 -4.00 -13.12
C GLY A 139 2.54 -5.30 -13.02
N GLY A 140 3.28 -6.40 -12.97
CA GLY A 140 2.75 -7.76 -12.92
C GLY A 140 2.22 -8.16 -11.54
N ASN A 141 2.20 -9.47 -11.28
CA ASN A 141 1.81 -10.02 -9.99
C ASN A 141 2.96 -9.98 -8.96
N LEU A 142 4.20 -10.14 -9.40
CA LEU A 142 5.37 -10.26 -8.53
C LEU A 142 6.08 -8.91 -8.34
N ASN A 143 6.65 -8.71 -7.17
CA ASN A 143 7.34 -7.49 -6.79
C ASN A 143 8.81 -7.57 -7.21
N ASP A 144 9.09 -7.19 -8.46
CA ASP A 144 10.44 -7.25 -9.02
C ASP A 144 11.39 -6.21 -8.38
N SER A 145 10.84 -5.16 -7.76
CA SER A 145 11.60 -4.17 -6.98
C SER A 145 12.08 -4.68 -5.62
N ILE A 146 11.50 -5.78 -5.12
CA ILE A 146 11.87 -6.42 -3.85
C ILE A 146 12.14 -7.91 -4.10
N PRO A 147 13.21 -8.27 -4.82
CA PRO A 147 13.58 -9.66 -5.03
C PRO A 147 14.15 -10.24 -3.73
N SER A 148 13.82 -11.50 -3.44
CA SER A 148 14.28 -12.15 -2.21
C SER A 148 15.78 -12.44 -2.17
N SER A 149 16.42 -12.54 -3.34
CA SER A 149 17.87 -12.52 -3.53
C SER A 149 18.18 -12.29 -5.01
N SER A 150 19.46 -12.24 -5.39
CA SER A 150 19.87 -12.21 -6.81
C SER A 150 19.49 -13.48 -7.59
N THR A 151 19.08 -14.55 -6.91
CA THR A 151 18.77 -15.86 -7.50
C THR A 151 17.40 -16.42 -7.10
N ALA A 152 16.73 -15.83 -6.10
CA ALA A 152 15.43 -16.26 -5.61
C ALA A 152 14.30 -15.46 -6.25
N PRO A 153 13.13 -16.09 -6.51
CA PRO A 153 12.02 -15.42 -7.16
C PRO A 153 11.35 -14.39 -6.24
N ALA A 154 10.78 -13.34 -6.82
CA ALA A 154 10.00 -12.34 -6.10
C ALA A 154 8.67 -12.90 -5.55
N HIS A 155 8.17 -12.30 -4.48
CA HIS A 155 6.84 -12.59 -3.91
C HIS A 155 5.77 -11.69 -4.53
N ALA A 156 4.49 -12.04 -4.36
CA ALA A 156 3.40 -11.25 -4.93
C ALA A 156 3.26 -9.86 -4.28
N ILE A 157 2.98 -8.86 -5.11
CA ILE A 157 2.86 -7.46 -4.73
C ILE A 157 1.66 -7.27 -3.80
N ASN A 158 1.84 -6.37 -2.84
CA ASN A 158 0.80 -5.71 -2.10
C ASN A 158 0.91 -4.20 -2.35
N THR A 159 -0.20 -3.50 -2.50
CA THR A 159 -0.23 -2.03 -2.65
C THR A 159 -0.79 -1.34 -1.42
N TYR A 160 -0.73 -2.02 -0.27
CA TYR A 160 -1.16 -1.51 1.03
C TYR A 160 -0.10 -1.79 2.09
N LYS A 161 0.10 -0.86 3.02
CA LYS A 161 1.03 -0.99 4.16
C LYS A 161 0.32 -0.68 5.46
N ALA A 162 0.75 -1.33 6.53
CA ALA A 162 0.28 -0.97 7.87
C ALA A 162 0.92 0.33 8.36
N VAL A 163 0.20 1.08 9.20
CA VAL A 163 0.68 2.33 9.79
C VAL A 163 1.41 2.04 11.10
N PHE A 164 2.71 2.35 11.13
CA PHE A 164 3.56 2.20 12.33
C PHE A 164 3.44 3.38 13.31
N GLY A 165 2.76 4.44 12.90
CA GLY A 165 2.73 5.71 13.60
C GLY A 165 3.75 6.70 13.06
N GLU A 166 4.02 7.76 13.80
CA GLU A 166 4.87 8.86 13.33
C GLU A 166 6.37 8.58 13.54
N ARG A 167 6.73 7.73 14.51
CA ARG A 167 8.14 7.59 14.91
C ARG A 167 9.00 6.96 13.82
N SER A 168 10.30 7.22 13.93
CA SER A 168 11.29 6.59 13.06
C SER A 168 11.31 5.07 13.23
N MET A 169 11.24 4.37 12.10
CA MET A 169 11.42 2.91 12.03
C MET A 169 12.90 2.53 11.80
N GLN A 170 13.84 3.49 11.82
CA GLN A 170 15.26 3.28 11.52
C GLN A 170 16.07 2.88 12.77
N LEU A 171 17.04 1.99 12.56
CA LEU A 171 17.86 1.38 13.61
C LEU A 171 18.99 2.26 14.17
N THR A 172 19.25 3.40 13.53
CA THR A 172 20.52 4.14 13.70
C THR A 172 20.32 5.66 13.75
N TYR A 173 19.18 6.15 14.23
CA TYR A 173 19.05 7.56 14.56
C TYR A 173 19.10 7.73 16.07
N ASP A 174 20.16 8.41 16.54
CA ASP A 174 20.35 8.86 17.94
C ASP A 174 19.27 9.84 18.43
N ASP A 175 18.37 10.25 17.53
CA ASP A 175 17.56 11.43 17.72
C ASP A 175 16.24 11.14 18.46
N ASP A 176 15.54 10.03 18.21
CA ASP A 176 14.21 9.77 18.78
C ASP A 176 14.24 9.15 20.17
N ALA A 177 14.40 9.96 21.23
CA ALA A 177 14.07 9.62 22.63
C ALA A 177 14.62 8.25 23.16
N CYS A 178 15.60 7.68 22.46
CA CYS A 178 16.25 6.42 22.77
C CYS A 178 17.68 6.66 23.29
N SER A 179 18.09 7.91 23.55
CA SER A 179 19.45 8.34 23.95
C SER A 179 19.90 7.91 25.36
N GLY A 180 19.25 6.92 25.95
CA GLY A 180 19.64 6.31 27.24
C GLY A 180 19.42 4.80 27.31
N LEU A 181 18.97 4.17 26.21
CA LEU A 181 18.71 2.74 26.17
C LEU A 181 19.55 2.14 25.04
N VAL A 182 20.42 1.22 25.43
CA VAL A 182 21.39 0.46 24.62
C VAL A 182 20.93 0.24 23.17
N SER A 183 21.86 0.36 22.21
CA SER A 183 21.67 0.02 20.80
C SER A 183 20.73 -1.19 20.62
N GLY A 184 19.55 -0.96 20.02
CA GLY A 184 18.48 -1.96 19.91
C GLY A 184 17.33 -1.85 20.92
N ALA A 185 17.08 -0.68 21.51
CA ALA A 185 15.99 -0.48 22.47
C ALA A 185 14.72 0.19 21.91
N CYS A 186 14.62 0.47 20.61
CA CYS A 186 13.42 1.05 20.03
C CYS A 186 12.33 0.06 19.48
N PRO A 187 12.17 -1.21 19.94
CA PRO A 187 10.95 -1.98 19.64
C PRO A 187 9.65 -1.34 20.18
N HIS A 188 9.77 -0.44 21.16
CA HIS A 188 8.66 0.29 21.80
C HIS A 188 8.42 1.70 21.22
N ALA A 189 9.06 2.04 20.09
CA ALA A 189 8.80 3.30 19.40
C ALA A 189 7.49 3.27 18.59
N ASN A 190 6.84 2.12 18.44
CA ASN A 190 5.54 2.04 17.78
C ASN A 190 4.46 2.76 18.61
N ASN A 191 4.10 3.97 18.18
CA ASN A 191 2.95 4.72 18.66
C ASN A 191 1.72 4.55 17.74
N GLY A 192 1.83 3.78 16.65
CA GLY A 192 0.69 3.41 15.81
C GLY A 192 0.03 2.10 16.23
N MET A 193 -0.96 1.66 15.45
CA MET A 193 -1.72 0.43 15.72
C MET A 193 -0.93 -0.85 15.36
N PHE A 194 0.10 -0.74 14.52
CA PHE A 194 0.82 -1.89 13.97
C PHE A 194 2.32 -1.77 14.21
N GLY A 195 2.92 -2.77 14.84
CA GLY A 195 4.36 -2.86 15.03
C GLY A 195 4.90 -4.28 14.92
N ALA A 196 6.22 -4.41 15.01
CA ALA A 196 6.86 -5.72 15.13
C ALA A 196 6.40 -6.39 16.42
N ASN A 197 5.89 -7.63 16.35
CA ASN A 197 5.47 -8.37 17.55
C ASN A 197 4.44 -7.64 18.44
N SER A 198 3.69 -6.70 17.87
CA SER A 198 2.69 -5.92 18.60
C SER A 198 1.43 -6.73 18.89
N ASN A 199 0.77 -6.44 19.99
CA ASN A 199 -0.49 -7.06 20.42
C ASN A 199 -1.54 -5.99 20.78
N VAL A 200 -1.53 -4.88 20.04
CA VAL A 200 -2.43 -3.73 20.24
C VAL A 200 -3.88 -4.17 20.15
N LYS A 201 -4.69 -3.72 21.10
CA LYS A 201 -6.15 -3.95 21.13
C LYS A 201 -6.87 -2.65 20.79
N PHE A 202 -8.11 -2.73 20.34
CA PHE A 202 -8.90 -1.52 20.06
C PHE A 202 -9.06 -0.58 21.27
N ARG A 203 -9.09 -1.14 22.49
CA ARG A 203 -9.12 -0.32 23.72
C ARG A 203 -7.85 0.49 23.97
N ASP A 204 -6.73 0.10 23.35
CA ASP A 204 -5.44 0.77 23.51
C ASP A 204 -5.31 1.97 22.53
N VAL A 205 -6.33 2.20 21.69
CA VAL A 205 -6.45 3.35 20.78
C VAL A 205 -7.29 4.43 21.46
N THR A 206 -6.66 5.24 22.29
CA THR A 206 -7.34 6.23 23.12
C THR A 206 -7.74 7.49 22.37
N ASP A 207 -7.15 7.76 21.20
CA ASP A 207 -7.45 8.95 20.39
C ASP A 207 -8.69 8.76 19.50
N GLY A 208 -9.25 7.55 19.53
CA GLY A 208 -10.46 7.18 18.81
C GLY A 208 -10.17 6.35 17.57
N LEU A 209 -10.92 5.26 17.42
CA LEU A 209 -10.77 4.35 16.28
C LEU A 209 -11.05 5.01 14.92
N SER A 210 -11.91 6.04 14.87
CA SER A 210 -12.19 6.80 13.65
C SER A 210 -11.07 7.78 13.26
N ASN A 211 -10.15 8.06 14.17
CA ASN A 211 -9.11 9.08 14.03
C ASN A 211 -7.73 8.47 13.75
N THR A 212 -7.51 7.22 14.16
CA THR A 212 -6.24 6.52 13.94
C THR A 212 -6.28 5.63 12.70
N ALA A 213 -5.35 5.86 11.78
CA ALA A 213 -5.21 5.05 10.57
C ALA A 213 -4.57 3.67 10.85
N MET A 214 -5.10 2.63 10.21
CA MET A 214 -4.60 1.27 10.30
C MET A 214 -3.71 0.88 9.12
N VAL A 215 -4.24 0.99 7.90
CA VAL A 215 -3.59 0.55 6.67
C VAL A 215 -3.81 1.60 5.60
N GLY A 216 -2.76 1.92 4.84
CA GLY A 216 -2.78 2.92 3.78
C GLY A 216 -2.26 2.39 2.45
N GLU A 217 -2.60 3.06 1.37
CA GLU A 217 -2.07 2.78 0.04
C GLU A 217 -0.56 3.06 -0.06
N THR A 218 0.11 2.25 -0.87
CA THR A 218 1.48 2.49 -1.33
C THR A 218 1.54 2.23 -2.83
N ALA A 219 2.13 3.16 -3.56
CA ALA A 219 2.34 3.00 -5.00
C ALA A 219 3.39 1.91 -5.26
N TYR A 220 3.21 1.21 -6.38
CA TYR A 220 4.27 0.41 -7.00
C TYR A 220 4.57 1.05 -8.35
N GLY A 221 5.82 1.31 -8.68
CA GLY A 221 6.18 2.04 -9.89
C GLY A 221 6.09 3.56 -9.75
N PRO A 222 6.38 4.30 -10.84
CA PRO A 222 6.24 5.75 -10.90
C PRO A 222 4.80 6.23 -10.79
N ASN A 223 4.54 7.16 -9.86
CA ASN A 223 3.21 7.79 -9.69
C ASN A 223 3.16 9.28 -10.11
N GLY A 224 4.26 9.82 -10.65
CA GLY A 224 4.39 11.23 -11.04
C GLY A 224 5.12 12.12 -10.02
N THR A 225 5.45 11.61 -8.84
CA THR A 225 6.34 12.30 -7.89
C THR A 225 7.75 12.39 -8.45
N ILE A 226 8.37 13.56 -8.35
CA ILE A 226 9.76 13.81 -8.79
C ILE A 226 10.68 13.82 -7.56
N ASP A 227 11.78 13.09 -7.65
CA ASP A 227 12.90 13.25 -6.73
C ASP A 227 13.53 14.62 -6.96
N THR A 228 13.55 15.48 -5.95
CA THR A 228 14.15 16.82 -6.10
C THR A 228 15.67 16.78 -6.12
N ASP A 229 16.29 15.71 -5.62
CA ASP A 229 17.73 15.58 -5.54
C ASP A 229 18.29 15.04 -6.86
N GLU A 230 17.62 14.04 -7.45
CA GLU A 230 18.04 13.38 -8.70
C GLU A 230 17.36 13.95 -9.95
N GLY A 231 16.16 14.53 -9.82
CA GLY A 231 15.35 15.05 -10.93
C GLY A 231 14.55 13.97 -11.69
N ASP A 232 14.71 12.71 -11.31
CA ASP A 232 14.00 11.57 -11.89
C ASP A 232 12.65 11.31 -11.20
N LEU A 233 11.79 10.51 -11.86
CA LEU A 233 10.54 10.08 -11.24
C LEU A 233 10.82 9.09 -10.12
N MET A 234 10.14 9.27 -8.98
CA MET A 234 10.19 8.31 -7.88
C MET A 234 9.62 6.97 -8.32
N ASP A 235 10.41 5.90 -8.16
CA ASP A 235 9.98 4.53 -8.40
C ASP A 235 9.67 3.84 -7.07
N TYR A 236 8.38 3.80 -6.71
CA TYR A 236 7.96 3.24 -5.43
C TYR A 236 7.97 1.72 -5.45
N ASN A 237 8.43 1.10 -4.37
CA ASN A 237 8.59 -0.36 -4.30
C ASN A 237 7.30 -1.11 -3.92
N GLY A 238 6.22 -0.40 -3.58
CA GLY A 238 5.02 -1.01 -3.01
C GLY A 238 5.29 -1.82 -1.75
N SER A 239 4.62 -2.96 -1.63
CA SER A 239 4.71 -3.90 -0.52
C SER A 239 4.72 -5.36 -1.01
N VAL A 240 4.99 -6.29 -0.10
CA VAL A 240 4.85 -7.75 -0.31
C VAL A 240 3.96 -8.31 0.78
N TRP A 241 2.88 -9.02 0.42
CA TRP A 241 1.90 -9.42 1.43
C TRP A 241 2.39 -10.57 2.32
N ILE A 242 3.33 -11.41 1.90
CA ILE A 242 3.74 -12.57 2.70
C ILE A 242 4.47 -12.18 3.99
N GLY A 243 5.24 -11.11 3.96
CA GLY A 243 6.15 -10.73 5.04
C GLY A 243 7.59 -10.61 4.59
N MET A 244 8.50 -10.77 5.55
CA MET A 244 9.95 -10.68 5.34
C MET A 244 10.54 -12.08 5.34
N THR A 245 11.35 -12.39 4.33
CA THR A 245 12.13 -13.63 4.32
C THR A 245 13.50 -13.40 4.95
N ARG A 246 14.20 -14.48 5.28
CA ARG A 246 15.53 -14.42 5.91
C ARG A 246 16.58 -13.77 4.99
N ASN A 247 16.45 -13.99 3.68
CA ASN A 247 17.37 -13.48 2.67
C ASN A 247 16.85 -12.23 1.95
N GLY A 248 15.55 -11.92 2.05
CA GLY A 248 14.96 -10.69 1.49
C GLY A 248 15.54 -9.37 2.03
N ALA A 249 16.50 -9.45 2.97
CA ALA A 249 17.31 -8.35 3.46
C ALA A 249 18.72 -8.27 2.82
N SER A 250 19.23 -9.30 2.12
CA SER A 250 20.68 -9.41 1.89
C SER A 250 21.22 -8.85 0.58
N THR A 251 20.39 -8.54 -0.42
CA THR A 251 20.90 -8.06 -1.73
C THR A 251 20.63 -6.59 -2.07
N SER A 252 19.72 -5.91 -1.36
CA SER A 252 19.32 -4.52 -1.69
C SER A 252 19.54 -3.50 -0.57
N GLY A 253 20.11 -3.87 0.59
CA GLY A 253 20.41 -2.93 1.67
C GLY A 253 19.19 -2.22 2.29
N SER A 254 17.98 -2.64 1.93
CA SER A 254 16.72 -2.06 2.39
C SER A 254 16.24 -2.71 3.69
N PRO A 255 15.85 -1.94 4.73
CA PRO A 255 15.24 -2.50 5.92
C PRO A 255 13.86 -3.06 5.56
N THR A 256 13.73 -4.39 5.57
CA THR A 256 12.56 -5.14 5.09
C THR A 256 11.23 -4.74 5.76
N SER A 257 11.25 -4.07 6.91
CA SER A 257 10.08 -3.51 7.58
C SER A 257 9.34 -2.43 6.83
N TYR A 258 10.06 -1.57 6.11
CA TYR A 258 9.45 -0.50 5.32
C TYR A 258 8.60 -1.01 4.16
N ASN A 259 8.75 -2.28 3.81
CA ASN A 259 7.95 -2.94 2.77
C ASN A 259 6.62 -3.44 3.30
N LEU A 260 6.42 -3.61 4.62
CA LEU A 260 5.18 -4.14 5.20
C LEU A 260 4.36 -3.08 5.95
N MET A 261 5.08 -2.11 6.51
CA MET A 261 4.54 -0.98 7.24
C MET A 261 5.37 0.25 6.91
N SER A 262 4.84 1.43 7.18
CA SER A 262 5.61 2.66 7.06
C SER A 262 5.22 3.64 8.16
N THR A 263 6.10 4.59 8.41
CA THR A 263 5.80 5.73 9.26
C THR A 263 4.86 6.68 8.51
N LEU A 264 3.87 7.22 9.22
CA LEU A 264 2.99 8.26 8.71
C LEU A 264 3.43 9.57 9.34
N ARG A 265 4.38 10.23 8.69
CA ARG A 265 5.08 11.40 9.22
C ARG A 265 5.04 12.54 8.22
N GLY A 266 4.43 13.66 8.61
CA GLY A 266 4.37 14.84 7.76
C GLY A 266 5.59 15.76 7.89
N GLN A 267 6.23 15.79 9.06
CA GLN A 267 7.28 16.76 9.38
C GLN A 267 8.53 16.10 9.96
N ALA A 268 9.71 16.51 9.51
CA ALA A 268 10.99 16.15 10.11
C ALA A 268 11.26 16.94 11.40
N ARG A 269 12.31 16.56 12.15
CA ARG A 269 12.64 17.15 13.46
C ARG A 269 13.03 18.62 13.40
N ASP A 270 13.68 19.01 12.30
CA ASP A 270 14.10 20.37 12.02
C ASP A 270 12.93 21.28 11.57
N GLY A 271 11.72 20.73 11.54
CA GLY A 271 10.52 21.44 11.13
C GLY A 271 10.28 21.43 9.62
N THR A 272 11.15 20.80 8.82
CA THR A 272 10.95 20.67 7.37
C THR A 272 9.93 19.58 7.03
N LEU A 273 9.44 19.56 5.79
CA LEU A 273 8.52 18.52 5.33
C LEU A 273 9.25 17.17 5.28
N SER A 274 8.62 16.15 5.85
CA SER A 274 9.21 14.81 5.85
C SER A 274 9.21 14.21 4.44
N ILE A 275 10.28 13.49 4.10
CA ILE A 275 10.34 12.67 2.90
C ILE A 275 9.33 11.51 2.94
N TYR A 276 8.82 11.16 4.12
CA TYR A 276 7.84 10.07 4.34
C TYR A 276 6.37 10.54 4.30
N ARG A 277 6.11 11.80 3.94
CA ARG A 277 4.75 12.30 3.71
C ARG A 277 4.05 11.51 2.59
N ILE A 278 2.74 11.68 2.47
CA ILE A 278 1.99 11.08 1.37
C ILE A 278 2.54 11.57 0.02
N ASN A 279 2.84 10.63 -0.88
CA ASN A 279 3.53 10.91 -2.16
C ASN A 279 4.88 11.66 -1.95
N GLY A 280 5.57 11.35 -0.84
CA GLY A 280 6.86 11.92 -0.50
C GLY A 280 8.04 11.27 -1.23
N GLN A 281 9.23 11.83 -1.03
CA GLN A 281 10.48 11.44 -1.71
C GLN A 281 11.17 10.23 -1.11
N SER A 282 10.43 9.39 -0.40
CA SER A 282 10.88 8.06 -0.02
C SER A 282 10.07 7.02 -0.76
N ILE A 283 10.78 6.08 -1.39
CA ILE A 283 10.22 4.86 -2.02
C ILE A 283 9.39 4.00 -1.04
N TYR A 284 9.48 4.28 0.27
CA TYR A 284 8.75 3.59 1.32
C TYR A 284 7.50 4.32 1.80
N SER A 285 7.29 5.57 1.38
CA SER A 285 6.17 6.40 1.82
C SER A 285 4.83 5.77 1.49
N PHE A 286 3.81 6.17 2.25
CA PHE A 286 2.44 6.02 1.77
C PHE A 286 2.27 6.85 0.50
N SER A 287 1.67 6.26 -0.50
CA SER A 287 1.55 6.87 -1.82
C SER A 287 0.44 6.22 -2.62
N SER A 288 -0.07 6.94 -3.60
CA SER A 288 -1.11 6.41 -4.48
C SER A 288 -0.85 6.80 -5.92
N HIS A 289 -1.46 6.03 -6.83
CA HIS A 289 -1.62 6.40 -8.24
C HIS A 289 -2.87 7.25 -8.46
N HIS A 290 -3.71 7.37 -7.43
CA HIS A 290 -4.84 8.27 -7.44
C HIS A 290 -4.36 9.71 -7.22
N ALA A 291 -4.91 10.66 -7.98
CA ALA A 291 -4.61 12.08 -7.79
C ALA A 291 -5.14 12.60 -6.45
N GLY A 292 -4.34 13.45 -5.79
CA GLY A 292 -4.72 14.28 -4.65
C GLY A 292 -4.40 13.70 -3.27
N GLY A 293 -3.95 12.45 -3.16
CA GLY A 293 -3.61 11.83 -1.88
C GLY A 293 -3.66 10.30 -1.94
N ALA A 294 -3.67 9.66 -0.78
CA ALA A 294 -3.72 8.21 -0.66
C ALA A 294 -4.93 7.77 0.19
N MET A 295 -5.48 6.60 -0.12
CA MET A 295 -6.60 6.04 0.65
C MET A 295 -6.08 5.31 1.89
N PHE A 296 -6.80 5.45 3.00
CA PHE A 296 -6.52 4.78 4.26
C PHE A 296 -7.79 4.19 4.86
N VAL A 297 -7.64 3.06 5.56
CA VAL A 297 -8.66 2.52 6.46
C VAL A 297 -8.30 2.86 7.91
N PHE A 298 -9.29 3.30 8.68
CA PHE A 298 -9.15 3.70 10.07
C PHE A 298 -9.55 2.56 11.02
N GLY A 299 -9.20 2.68 12.29
CA GLY A 299 -9.49 1.70 13.35
C GLY A 299 -10.95 1.27 13.44
N ASP A 300 -11.90 2.14 13.10
CA ASP A 300 -13.34 1.87 13.09
C ASP A 300 -13.84 1.20 11.81
N GLY A 301 -12.95 0.96 10.85
CA GLY A 301 -13.26 0.41 9.53
C GLY A 301 -13.77 1.46 8.53
N SER A 302 -13.84 2.74 8.89
CA SER A 302 -14.06 3.83 7.92
C SER A 302 -12.90 3.90 6.94
N VAL A 303 -13.17 4.35 5.71
CA VAL A 303 -12.14 4.50 4.67
C VAL A 303 -12.27 5.90 4.10
N GLY A 304 -11.14 6.60 4.02
CA GLY A 304 -11.06 7.98 3.57
C GLY A 304 -9.77 8.25 2.82
N MET A 305 -9.80 9.27 1.97
CA MET A 305 -8.59 9.80 1.36
C MET A 305 -7.94 10.77 2.34
N ILE A 306 -6.64 10.63 2.56
CA ILE A 306 -5.83 11.64 3.22
C ILE A 306 -5.13 12.44 2.11
N PRO A 307 -5.36 13.77 2.01
CA PRO A 307 -4.79 14.56 0.94
C PRO A 307 -3.28 14.73 1.11
N GLU A 308 -2.54 14.81 0.00
CA GLU A 308 -1.08 15.05 0.04
C GLU A 308 -0.71 16.46 0.56
N THR A 309 -1.69 17.37 0.57
CA THR A 309 -1.59 18.74 1.08
C THR A 309 -1.98 18.88 2.55
N ILE A 310 -2.27 17.78 3.25
CA ILE A 310 -2.64 17.81 4.67
C ILE A 310 -1.58 18.50 5.52
N ASP A 311 -2.02 19.15 6.60
CA ASP A 311 -1.09 19.69 7.58
C ASP A 311 -0.16 18.58 8.11
N PRO A 312 1.17 18.79 8.07
CA PRO A 312 2.15 17.81 8.51
C PRO A 312 1.96 17.27 9.94
N ALA A 313 1.46 18.09 10.86
CA ALA A 313 1.19 17.72 12.24
C ALA A 313 -0.08 16.87 12.35
N ILE A 314 -1.13 17.20 11.60
CA ILE A 314 -2.35 16.39 11.54
C ILE A 314 -2.04 14.99 11.00
N LEU A 315 -1.20 14.90 9.95
CA LEU A 315 -0.77 13.62 9.40
C LEU A 315 -0.08 12.73 10.44
N ALA A 316 0.74 13.34 11.29
CA ALA A 316 1.39 12.66 12.41
C ALA A 316 0.39 12.17 13.47
N TYR A 317 -0.64 12.96 13.80
CA TYR A 317 -1.66 12.57 14.77
C TYR A 317 -2.52 11.40 14.26
N ILE A 318 -2.88 11.40 12.97
CA ILE A 318 -3.61 10.28 12.34
C ILE A 318 -2.83 8.95 12.46
N GLY A 319 -1.50 9.00 12.47
CA GLY A 319 -0.67 7.82 12.63
C GLY A 319 -0.65 7.26 14.06
N GLN A 320 -0.97 8.07 15.06
CA GLN A 320 -0.80 7.76 16.47
C GLN A 320 -2.09 7.23 17.11
N ARG A 321 -1.92 6.34 18.09
CA ARG A 321 -3.05 5.71 18.81
C ARG A 321 -3.31 6.34 20.18
N ASP A 322 -2.32 7.00 20.78
CA ASP A 322 -2.28 7.41 22.20
C ASP A 322 -1.63 8.79 22.48
N ASP A 323 -1.74 9.75 21.56
CA ASP A 323 -1.19 11.11 21.72
C ASP A 323 -2.17 12.14 22.33
N HIS A 324 -3.45 11.78 22.45
CA HIS A 324 -4.55 12.60 22.97
C HIS A 324 -4.80 13.92 22.23
N GLN A 325 -4.36 14.04 20.98
CA GLN A 325 -4.59 15.21 20.14
C GLN A 325 -5.94 15.12 19.44
N VAL A 326 -6.57 16.28 19.25
CA VAL A 326 -7.82 16.39 18.49
C VAL A 326 -7.47 16.55 17.02
N ILE A 327 -8.01 15.67 16.18
CA ILE A 327 -7.87 15.75 14.72
C ILE A 327 -8.99 16.66 14.19
N PRO A 328 -8.68 17.86 13.66
CA PRO A 328 -9.68 18.71 13.01
C PRO A 328 -10.02 18.16 11.61
N GLU A 329 -11.12 18.64 11.01
CA GLU A 329 -11.45 18.31 9.61
C GLU A 329 -10.36 18.84 8.66
N TYR A 330 -9.98 18.05 7.67
CA TYR A 330 -8.89 18.32 6.72
C TYR A 330 -9.25 17.91 5.29
#